data_AF-A0A5K1C278-F1
#
_entry.id   AF-A0A5K1C278-F1
#
_cell.length_a   1.000
_cell.length_b   1.000
_cell.length_c   1.000
_cell.angle_alpha   90.00
_cell.angle_beta   90.00
_cell.angle_gamma   90.00
#
_symmetry.space_group_name_H-M   'P 1'
#
loop_
_entity.id
_entity.type
_entity.pdbx_description
1 polymer ?
#
loop_
_entity_poly.entity_id
_entity_poly.type
_entity_poly.pdbx_seq_one_letter_code
_entity_poly.pdbx_strand_id
1 'polypeptide(L)' 'VVFYKKIQKVFFLDAIPKAPSGKILRRELRARLAQGVQSK' A
#
# COMPACT_ATOMS: atom_id res chain seq x y z
N VAL A 1 -20.47 -8.91 2.57
CA VAL A 1 -19.00 -9.14 2.60
C VAL A 1 -18.74 -10.63 2.73
N VAL A 2 -18.10 -11.25 1.74
CA VAL A 2 -17.71 -12.67 1.82
C VAL A 2 -16.43 -12.77 2.67
N PHE A 3 -16.33 -13.79 3.53
CA PHE A 3 -15.27 -13.90 4.55
C PHE A 3 -13.85 -13.71 4.00
N TYR A 4 -13.51 -14.36 2.89
CA TYR A 4 -12.16 -14.29 2.31
C TYR A 4 -11.84 -12.96 1.61
N LYS A 5 -12.84 -12.12 1.32
CA LYS A 5 -12.63 -10.79 0.71
C LYS A 5 -12.52 -9.68 1.75
N LYS A 6 -12.48 -10.01 3.04
CA LYS A 6 -12.29 -9.03 4.11
C LYS A 6 -10.87 -8.46 4.03
N ILE A 7 -10.76 -7.13 4.05
CA ILE A 7 -9.47 -6.43 4.09
C ILE A 7 -8.86 -6.65 5.47
N GLN A 8 -7.61 -7.15 5.51
CA GLN A 8 -6.95 -7.49 6.77
C GLN A 8 -6.09 -6.36 7.33
N LYS A 9 -5.51 -5.53 6.46
CA LYS A 9 -4.60 -4.43 6.82
C LYS A 9 -4.84 -3.24 5.89
N VAL A 10 -4.83 -2.04 6.46
CA VAL A 10 -4.97 -0.78 5.74
C VAL A 10 -3.81 0.12 6.17
N PHE A 11 -3.27 0.86 5.20
CA PHE A 11 -2.23 1.85 5.44
C PHE A 11 -2.68 3.15 4.81
N PHE A 12 -2.63 4.23 5.57
CA PHE A 12 -2.90 5.56 5.08
C PHE A 12 -1.59 6.22 4.69
N LEU A 13 -1.59 6.86 3.52
CA LEU A 13 -0.46 7.56 2.96
C LEU A 13 -0.98 8.86 2.37
N ASP A 14 -0.18 9.92 2.46
CA ASP A 14 -0.56 11.23 1.92
C ASP A 14 -0.65 11.20 0.38
N ALA A 15 0.23 10.43 -0.28
CA ALA A 15 0.21 10.27 -1.72
C ALA A 15 0.66 8.86 -2.16
N ILE A 16 0.03 8.36 -3.23
CA ILE A 16 0.42 7.09 -3.88
C ILE A 16 1.65 7.35 -4.75
N PRO A 17 2.75 6.59 -4.59
CA PRO A 17 3.91 6.72 -5.46
C PRO A 17 3.57 6.36 -6.91
N LYS A 18 3.75 7.32 -7.80
CA LYS A 18 3.51 7.20 -9.23
C LYS A 18 4.77 7.51 -10.01
N ALA A 19 4.98 6.77 -11.08
CA ALA A 19 5.91 7.13 -12.13
C ALA A 19 5.41 8.40 -12.85
N PRO A 20 6.28 9.12 -13.58
CA PRO A 20 5.88 10.27 -14.40
C PRO A 20 4.84 9.92 -15.48
N SER A 21 4.70 8.63 -15.83
CA SER A 21 3.65 8.12 -16.72
C SER A 21 2.32 7.79 -16.00
N GLY A 22 2.21 8.07 -14.69
CA GLY A 22 1.04 7.77 -13.87
C GLY A 22 0.97 6.34 -13.33
N LYS A 23 1.89 5.44 -13.72
CA LYS A 23 1.94 4.06 -13.25
C LYS A 23 2.27 4.01 -11.76
N ILE A 24 1.52 3.22 -10.98
CA ILE A 24 1.81 3.00 -9.57
C ILE A 24 3.09 2.18 -9.40
N LEU A 25 4.04 2.71 -8.63
CA LEU A 25 5.32 2.06 -8.35
C LEU A 25 5.17 1.03 -7.23
N ARG A 26 4.74 -0.19 -7.57
CA ARG A 26 4.53 -1.29 -6.61
C ARG A 26 5.79 -1.68 -5.83
N ARG A 27 6.98 -1.46 -6.39
CA ARG A 27 8.26 -1.74 -5.72
C ARG A 27 8.40 -0.96 -4.42
N GLU A 28 8.06 0.32 -4.44
CA GLU A 28 8.14 1.19 -3.25
C GLU A 28 7.09 0.84 -2.22
N LEU A 29 5.87 0.48 -2.66
CA LEU A 29 4.83 0.00 -1.77
C LEU A 29 5.26 -1.30 -1.06
N ARG A 30 5.90 -2.23 -1.77
CA ARG A 30 6.44 -3.47 -1.17
C ARG A 30 7.59 -3.18 -0.21
N ALA A 31 8.49 -2.26 -0.55
CA ALA A 31 9.58 -1.85 0.34
C ALA A 31 9.04 -1.26 1.65
N ARG A 32 8.00 -0.41 1.57
CA ARG A 32 7.31 0.13 2.75
C ARG A 32 6.65 -0.97 3.58
N LEU A 33 5.99 -1.95 2.96
CA LEU A 33 5.44 -3.11 3.69
C LEU A 33 6.52 -3.91 4.43
N ALA A 34 7.68 -4.12 3.80
CA ALA A 34 8.81 -4.83 4.39
C ALA A 34 9.46 -4.06 5.55
N GLN A 35 9.45 -2.72 5.49
CA GLN A 35 9.95 -1.85 6.56
C GLN A 35 9.03 -1.82 7.79
N GLY A 36 7.89 -2.53 7.78
CA GLY A 36 7.03 -2.67 8.94
C GLY A 36 6.36 -1.34 9.32
N VAL A 37 5.76 -0.66 8.34
CA VAL A 37 5.00 0.57 8.57
C VAL A 37 3.98 0.32 9.69
N GLN A 38 4.27 0.85 10.88
CA GLN A 38 3.32 0.91 11.97
C GLN A 38 2.19 1.82 11.51
N SER A 39 0.98 1.26 11.38
CA SER A 39 -0.20 2.09 11.33
C SER A 39 -0.24 2.86 12.65
N LYS A 40 -0.21 4.19 12.57
CA LYS A 40 -0.82 5.00 13.63
C LYS A 40 -2.29 4.66 13.73
#